data_AF-A0A4R7VHJ7-F1
#
_entry.id   AF-A0A4R7VHJ7-F1
#
_cell.length_a   1.000
_cell.length_b   1.000
_cell.length_c   1.000
_cell.angle_alpha   90.00
_cell.angle_beta   90.00
_cell.angle_gamma   90.00
#
_symmetry.space_group_name_H-M   'P 1'
#
loop_
_entity.id
_entity.type
_entity.pdbx_description
1 polymer ?
#
loop_
_entity_poly.entity_id
_entity_poly.type
_entity_poly.pdbx_seq_one_letter_code
_entity_poly.pdbx_strand_id
1 'polypeptide(L)' 'MVSAARAVEAVFEPVKLNISMLGNGLPHLHAHVVPRHAVDDPRPNNPLPHDYLVHGRQDETRFLHDAATLASAARST' A
#
# COMPACT_ATOMS: atom_id res chain seq x y z
N MET A 1 3.57 -7.98 -9.66
CA MET A 1 3.44 -6.55 -9.30
C MET A 1 2.13 -5.95 -9.79
N VAL A 2 1.77 -6.08 -11.08
CA VAL A 2 0.56 -5.43 -11.64
C VAL A 2 -0.74 -5.90 -10.98
N SER A 3 -0.96 -7.21 -10.79
CA SER A 3 -2.18 -7.72 -10.11
C SER A 3 -2.31 -7.18 -8.68
N ALA A 4 -1.22 -7.15 -7.90
CA ALA A 4 -1.24 -6.55 -6.56
C ALA A 4 -1.62 -5.05 -6.59
N ALA A 5 -1.08 -4.28 -7.54
CA ALA A 5 -1.45 -2.87 -7.69
C ALA A 5 -2.93 -2.70 -8.07
N ARG A 6 -3.46 -3.53 -8.97
CA ARG A 6 -4.88 -3.50 -9.34
C ARG A 6 -5.80 -3.88 -8.18
N ALA A 7 -5.42 -4.88 -7.39
CA ALA A 7 -6.17 -5.26 -6.19
C ALA A 7 -6.21 -4.11 -5.17
N VAL A 8 -5.07 -3.44 -4.92
CA VAL A 8 -5.01 -2.28 -4.02
C VAL A 8 -5.86 -1.13 -4.55
N GLU A 9 -5.81 -0.85 -5.86
CA GLU A 9 -6.65 0.18 -6.49
C GLU A 9 -8.14 -0.12 -6.34
N ALA A 10 -8.55 -1.37 -6.57
CA ALA A 10 -9.95 -1.79 -6.50
C ALA A 10 -10.52 -1.82 -5.06
N VAL A 11 -9.69 -2.18 -4.07
CA VAL A 11 -10.14 -2.32 -2.68
C VAL A 11 -10.16 -0.99 -1.95
N PHE A 12 -9.17 -0.12 -2.18
CA PHE A 12 -9.03 1.11 -1.42
C PHE A 12 -9.46 2.37 -2.20
N GLU A 13 -9.65 2.29 -3.52
CA GLU A 13 -10.04 3.45 -4.34
C GLU A 13 -9.18 4.71 -4.08
N PRO A 14 -7.83 4.61 -4.09
CA PRO A 14 -6.98 5.76 -3.83
C PRO A 14 -7.04 6.76 -4.99
N VAL A 15 -6.66 8.00 -4.72
CA VAL A 15 -6.45 9.02 -5.77
C VAL A 15 -5.24 8.65 -6.65
N LYS A 16 -4.21 8.05 -6.06
CA LYS A 16 -3.01 7.57 -6.77
C LYS A 16 -2.31 6.43 -6.03
N LEU A 17 -1.66 5.54 -6.78
CA LEU A 17 -0.70 4.58 -6.24
C LEU A 17 0.74 5.10 -6.33
N ASN A 18 1.53 4.90 -5.28
CA ASN A 18 2.99 4.97 -5.35
C ASN A 18 3.55 3.56 -5.45
N ILE A 19 4.47 3.34 -6.39
CA ILE A 19 5.17 2.07 -6.57
C ILE A 19 6.67 2.37 -6.53
N SER A 20 7.41 1.66 -5.69
CA SER A 20 8.85 1.91 -5.51
C SER A 20 9.62 0.63 -5.22
N MET A 21 10.82 0.53 -5.80
CA MET A 21 11.80 -0.53 -5.55
C MET A 21 13.10 0.16 -5.13
N LEU A 22 13.41 0.13 -3.82
CA LEU A 22 14.53 0.90 -3.25
C LEU A 22 15.66 -0.03 -2.80
N GLY A 23 15.43 -0.84 -1.76
CA GLY A 23 16.39 -1.84 -1.29
C GLY A 23 17.54 -1.32 -0.41
N ASN A 24 17.58 -0.02 -0.09
CA ASN A 24 18.70 0.59 0.67
C ASN A 24 18.88 0.04 2.09
N GLY A 25 17.78 -0.18 2.83
CA GLY A 25 17.82 -0.69 4.21
C GLY A 25 17.75 -2.21 4.33
N LEU A 26 17.31 -2.90 3.26
CA LEU A 26 17.15 -4.34 3.24
C LEU A 26 17.42 -4.84 1.81
N PRO A 27 18.61 -5.42 1.54
CA PRO A 27 19.12 -5.61 0.19
C PRO A 27 18.57 -6.90 -0.47
N HIS A 28 17.25 -7.05 -0.48
CA HIS A 28 16.56 -8.02 -1.32
C HIS A 28 15.51 -7.33 -2.19
N LEU A 29 15.25 -7.87 -3.38
CA LEU A 29 14.27 -7.29 -4.29
C LEU A 29 12.86 -7.35 -3.67
N HIS A 30 12.29 -6.19 -3.41
CA HIS A 30 10.90 -6.02 -3.00
C HIS A 30 10.34 -4.73 -3.60
N ALA A 31 9.01 -4.65 -3.68
CA ALA A 31 8.31 -3.46 -4.12
C ALA A 31 7.34 -3.00 -3.03
N HIS A 32 7.28 -1.68 -2.83
CA HIS A 32 6.23 -1.03 -2.06
C HIS A 32 5.11 -0.63 -3.01
N VAL A 33 3.86 -0.95 -2.66
CA VAL A 33 2.64 -0.50 -3.36
C VAL A 33 1.79 0.23 -2.35
N VAL A 34 1.73 1.56 -2.45
CA VAL A 34 1.15 2.41 -1.42
C VAL A 34 -0.04 3.21 -1.97
N PRO A 35 -1.27 2.98 -1.49
CA PRO A 35 -2.43 3.81 -1.82
C PRO A 35 -2.31 5.20 -1.18
N ARG A 36 -2.63 6.25 -1.94
CA ARG A 36 -2.64 7.66 -1.51
C ARG A 36 -4.06 8.21 -1.62
N HIS A 37 -4.61 8.70 -0.51
CA HIS A 37 -5.96 9.27 -0.45
C HIS A 37 -5.89 10.80 -0.40
N ALA A 38 -6.95 11.51 -0.79
CA ALA A 38 -6.96 12.98 -0.67
C ALA A 38 -7.06 13.45 0.78
N VAL A 39 -7.84 12.72 1.58
CA VAL A 39 -8.06 13.00 3.00
C VAL A 39 -6.96 12.30 3.79
N ASP A 40 -6.39 13.01 4.76
CA ASP A 40 -5.36 12.51 5.70
C ASP A 40 -4.00 12.13 5.11
N ASP A 41 -3.72 12.49 3.87
CA ASP A 41 -2.38 12.31 3.32
C ASP A 41 -1.41 13.35 3.91
N PRO A 42 -0.36 12.93 4.64
CA PRO A 42 0.57 13.87 5.26
C PRO A 42 1.49 14.58 4.24
N ARG A 43 1.56 14.09 2.99
CA ARG A 43 2.50 14.53 1.96
C ARG A 43 1.91 14.39 0.53
N PRO A 44 0.76 14.98 0.21
CA PRO A 44 0.00 14.68 -1.03
C PRO A 44 0.80 14.87 -2.33
N ASN A 45 1.77 15.78 -2.35
CA ASN A 45 2.61 16.08 -3.52
C ASN A 45 4.06 15.63 -3.37
N ASN A 46 4.37 14.82 -2.36
CA ASN A 46 5.73 14.37 -2.05
C ASN A 46 5.76 12.86 -1.77
N PRO A 47 6.94 12.22 -1.83
CA PRO A 47 7.12 10.87 -1.33
C PRO A 47 6.67 10.76 0.14
N LEU A 48 6.08 9.62 0.52
CA LEU A 48 5.80 9.36 1.92
C LEU A 48 7.13 9.17 2.68
N PRO A 49 7.26 9.77 3.88
CA PRO A 49 8.38 9.52 4.76
C PRO A 49 8.42 8.03 5.15
N HIS A 50 9.61 7.44 5.23
CA HIS A 50 9.78 6.02 5.50
C HIS A 50 9.27 5.61 6.88
N ASP A 51 9.41 6.50 7.87
CA ASP A 51 8.84 6.38 9.20
C ASP A 51 7.30 6.27 9.11
N TYR A 52 6.63 7.05 8.27
CA TYR A 52 5.18 6.95 8.10
C TYR A 52 4.68 5.57 7.63
N LEU A 53 5.52 4.80 6.93
CA LEU A 53 5.19 3.43 6.50
C LEU A 53 5.27 2.39 7.63
N VAL A 54 5.86 2.74 8.77
CA VAL A 54 6.06 1.85 9.92
C VAL A 54 5.34 2.32 11.20
N HIS A 55 4.60 3.44 11.13
CA HIS A 55 3.89 4.00 12.29
C HIS A 55 2.43 3.54 12.33
N GLY A 56 1.94 3.30 13.55
CA GLY A 56 0.53 3.03 13.82
C GLY A 56 0.07 1.69 13.23
N ARG A 57 0.32 0.59 13.96
CA ARG A 57 -0.28 -0.69 13.60
C ARG A 57 -1.80 -0.51 13.52
N GLN A 58 -2.37 -0.91 12.39
CA GLN A 58 -3.82 -1.02 12.25
C GLN A 58 -4.34 -1.98 13.31
N ASP A 59 -5.59 -1.77 13.72
CA ASP A 59 -6.32 -2.76 14.49
C ASP A 59 -6.23 -4.14 13.80
N GLU A 60 -5.96 -5.18 14.57
CA GLU A 60 -5.66 -6.51 14.03
C GLU A 60 -6.86 -7.10 13.27
N THR A 61 -8.08 -6.86 13.75
CA THR A 61 -9.29 -7.33 13.08
C THR A 61 -9.43 -6.66 11.72
N ARG A 62 -9.23 -5.34 11.67
CA ARG A 62 -9.24 -4.59 10.40
C ARG A 62 -8.12 -5.06 9.47
N PHE A 63 -6.91 -5.25 9.98
CA PHE A 63 -5.78 -5.73 9.18
C PHE A 63 -6.06 -7.08 8.53
N LEU A 64 -6.58 -8.04 9.29
CA LEU A 64 -6.90 -9.38 8.77
C LEU A 64 -8.03 -9.33 7.74
N HIS A 65 -9.07 -8.51 7.98
CA HIS A 65 -10.15 -8.29 7.03
C HIS A 65 -9.63 -7.72 5.69
N ASP A 66 -8.83 -6.66 5.75
CA ASP A 66 -8.30 -5.99 4.56
C ASP A 66 -7.35 -6.92 3.79
N ALA A 67 -6.52 -7.70 4.50
CA ALA A 67 -5.64 -8.70 3.89
C ALA A 67 -6.42 -9.80 3.15
N ALA A 68 -7.50 -10.32 3.75
CA ALA A 68 -8.36 -11.32 3.10
C ALA A 68 -9.07 -10.76 1.86
N THR A 69 -9.52 -9.51 1.94
CA THR A 69 -10.16 -8.80 0.84
C THR A 69 -9.19 -8.60 -0.33
N LEU A 70 -7.99 -8.09 -0.05
CA LEU A 70 -6.92 -7.92 -1.04
C LEU A 70 -6.52 -9.24 -1.70
N ALA A 71 -6.35 -10.30 -0.90
CA ALA A 71 -5.99 -11.62 -1.43
C ALA A 71 -7.05 -12.14 -2.40
N SER A 72 -8.33 -11.88 -2.13
CA SER A 72 -9.44 -12.28 -3.00
C SER A 72 -9.50 -11.44 -4.28
N ALA A 73 -9.31 -10.12 -4.17
CA ALA A 73 -9.25 -9.22 -5.32
C ALA A 73 -8.07 -9.55 -6.26
N ALA A 74 -6.88 -9.80 -5.72
CA ALA A 74 -5.67 -10.08 -6.51
C ALA A 74 -5.75 -11.38 -7.32
N ARG A 75 -6.57 -12.35 -6.89
CA ARG A 75 -6.84 -13.59 -7.64
C ARG A 75 -7.83 -13.42 -8.78
N SER A 76 -8.57 -12.31 -8.80
CA SER A 76 -9.65 -12.04 -9.76
C SER A 76 -9.25 -11.06 -10.86
N THR A 77 -8.05 -10.47 -10.77
CA THR A 77 -7.43 -9.53 -11.72
C THR A 77 -6.28 -10.17 -12.47
#